data_AF-A0A3P4ATW8-F1
#
_entry.id   AF-A0A3P4ATW8-F1
#
_cell.length_a   1.000
_cell.length_b   1.000
_cell.length_c   1.000
_cell.angle_alpha   90.00
_cell.angle_beta   90.00
_cell.angle_gamma   90.00
#
_symmetry.space_group_name_H-M   'P 1'
#
loop_
_entity.id
_entity.type
_entity.pdbx_description
1 polymer ?
#
loop_
_entity_poly.entity_id
_entity_poly.type
_entity_poly.pdbx_seq_one_letter_code
_entity_poly.pdbx_strand_id
1 'polypeptide(L)'
;MGEHWAQPQNLPFGPIYGVIKEKLVFVEIMVSQADFAAGKSWTEALKPLTGHAVDHVDLEFLPKGHEGYEVPHYDIHAYFVSHQEHLGNCPAPKPVPKGMPRIKE
;
A
#
# COMPACT_ATOMS: atom_id res chain seq x y z
N MET A 1 2.38 -0.30 -9.36
CA MET A 1 1.46 -1.41 -9.09
C MET A 1 0.21 -1.32 -9.98
N GLY A 2 0.35 -1.30 -11.31
CA GLY A 2 -0.80 -0.99 -12.18
C GLY A 2 -1.32 0.44 -11.99
N GLU A 3 -2.60 0.65 -12.28
CA GLU A 3 -3.28 1.95 -12.25
C GLU A 3 -3.80 2.27 -10.84
N HIS A 4 -3.74 3.54 -10.45
CA HIS A 4 -4.25 4.01 -9.15
C HIS A 4 -5.36 5.02 -9.38
N TRP A 5 -6.50 4.80 -8.72
CA TRP A 5 -7.70 5.61 -8.88
C TRP A 5 -8.18 6.12 -7.53
N ALA A 6 -8.42 7.41 -7.42
CA ALA A 6 -8.97 8.03 -6.22
C ALA A 6 -9.86 9.22 -6.59
N GLN A 7 -10.73 9.60 -5.66
CA GLN A 7 -11.39 10.90 -5.77
C GLN A 7 -10.36 12.00 -5.47
N PRO A 8 -10.27 13.08 -6.27
CA PRO A 8 -9.22 14.09 -6.11
C PRO A 8 -9.14 14.69 -4.70
N GLN A 9 -10.28 14.89 -4.03
CA GLN A 9 -10.34 15.43 -2.66
C GLN A 9 -9.74 14.51 -1.58
N ASN A 10 -9.56 13.23 -1.88
CA ASN A 10 -9.00 12.25 -0.95
C ASN A 10 -7.48 12.15 -1.09
N LEU A 11 -6.89 12.72 -2.14
CA LEU A 11 -5.45 12.67 -2.37
C LEU A 11 -4.71 13.68 -1.46
N PRO A 12 -3.51 13.33 -0.96
CA PRO A 12 -2.81 12.06 -1.20
C PRO A 12 -3.32 10.91 -0.32
N PHE A 13 -3.94 11.17 0.84
CA PHE A 13 -4.23 10.15 1.86
C PHE A 13 -4.97 8.86 1.40
N GLY A 14 -5.99 8.97 0.56
CA GLY A 14 -6.84 7.85 0.13
C GLY A 14 -8.26 7.86 0.74
N PRO A 15 -9.09 6.83 0.47
CA PRO A 15 -8.71 5.55 -0.14
C PRO A 15 -8.31 5.67 -1.61
N ILE A 16 -7.24 4.96 -1.98
CA ILE A 16 -6.74 4.80 -3.35
C ILE A 16 -7.01 3.35 -3.79
N TYR A 17 -7.53 3.16 -5.00
CA TYR A 17 -7.86 1.85 -5.54
C TYR A 17 -6.84 1.43 -6.59
N GLY A 18 -6.19 0.29 -6.36
CA GLY A 18 -5.23 -0.31 -7.27
C GLY A 18 -5.89 -1.26 -8.26
N VAL A 19 -5.78 -0.97 -9.55
CA VAL A 19 -6.32 -1.79 -10.64
C VAL A 19 -5.17 -2.36 -11.47
N ILE A 20 -5.15 -3.68 -11.62
CA ILE A 20 -4.13 -4.40 -12.39
C ILE A 20 -4.84 -5.32 -13.37
N LYS A 21 -4.58 -5.16 -14.67
CA LYS A 21 -5.22 -5.94 -15.76
C LYS A 21 -6.74 -5.96 -15.62
N GLU A 22 -7.35 -4.77 -15.46
CA GLU A 22 -8.80 -4.57 -15.31
C GLU A 22 -9.42 -5.18 -14.04
N LYS A 23 -8.61 -5.77 -13.16
CA LYS A 23 -9.07 -6.33 -11.88
C LYS A 23 -8.75 -5.34 -10.75
N LEU A 24 -9.73 -5.09 -9.88
CA LEU A 24 -9.48 -4.38 -8.62
C LEU A 24 -8.68 -5.31 -7.69
N VAL A 25 -7.47 -4.90 -7.34
CA VAL A 25 -6.51 -5.73 -6.58
C VAL A 25 -6.42 -5.31 -5.13
N PHE A 26 -6.47 -4.02 -4.83
CA PHE A 26 -6.37 -3.51 -3.47
C PHE A 26 -7.06 -2.15 -3.27
N VAL A 27 -7.24 -1.80 -2.00
CA VAL A 27 -7.48 -0.43 -1.52
C VAL A 27 -6.34 -0.03 -0.58
N GLU A 28 -5.92 1.22 -0.65
CA GLU A 28 -4.77 1.76 0.07
C GLU A 28 -5.13 3.05 0.83
N ILE A 29 -4.50 3.25 1.99
CA ILE A 29 -4.39 4.57 2.64
C ILE A 29 -2.93 4.87 3.00
N MET A 30 -2.55 6.14 2.92
CA MET A 30 -1.20 6.61 3.21
C MET A 30 -1.13 7.36 4.55
N VAL A 31 -0.72 6.67 5.61
CA VAL A 31 -0.66 7.22 6.98
C VAL A 31 0.71 7.87 7.23
N SER A 32 0.75 9.20 7.43
CA SER A 32 2.02 9.87 7.74
C SER A 32 2.61 9.39 9.07
N GLN A 33 3.93 9.23 9.12
CA GLN A 33 4.64 8.85 10.35
C GLN A 33 4.40 9.88 11.47
N ALA A 34 4.35 11.16 11.11
CA ALA A 34 4.16 12.27 12.05
C ALA A 34 2.77 12.22 12.71
N ASP A 35 1.70 12.04 11.92
CA ASP A 35 0.35 11.92 12.47
C ASP A 35 0.21 10.66 13.33
N PHE A 36 0.83 9.55 12.92
CA PHE A 36 0.79 8.30 13.68
C PHE A 36 1.49 8.47 15.03
N ALA A 37 2.67 9.08 15.04
CA ALA A 37 3.41 9.41 16.26
C ALA A 37 2.65 10.39 17.17
N ALA A 38 1.81 11.26 16.60
CA ALA A 38 0.95 12.17 17.35
C ALA A 38 -0.31 11.51 17.93
N GLY A 39 -0.52 10.21 17.71
CA GLY A 39 -1.68 9.46 18.21
C GLY A 39 -2.98 9.72 17.45
N LYS A 40 -2.90 10.28 16.23
CA LYS A 40 -4.07 10.42 15.36
C LYS A 40 -4.64 9.03 15.04
N SER A 41 -5.96 8.95 14.92
CA SER A 41 -6.68 7.73 14.56
C SER A 41 -7.38 7.88 13.21
N TRP A 42 -7.46 6.78 12.46
CA TRP A 42 -8.11 6.69 11.14
C TRP A 42 -9.18 5.59 11.16
N THR A 43 -10.20 5.82 11.97
CA THR A 43 -11.34 4.92 12.07
C THR A 43 -12.08 4.90 10.74
N GLU A 44 -12.41 3.71 10.24
CA GLU A 44 -13.23 3.54 9.04
C GLU A 44 -12.61 4.14 7.75
N ALA A 45 -11.28 4.35 7.69
CA ALA A 45 -10.60 4.92 6.53
C ALA A 45 -10.24 3.88 5.46
N LEU A 46 -9.75 2.71 5.87
CA LEU A 46 -9.41 1.60 4.98
C LEU A 46 -10.59 0.64 4.88
N LYS A 47 -11.49 0.88 3.91
CA LYS A 47 -12.68 0.05 3.70
C LYS A 47 -12.62 -0.72 2.38
N PRO A 48 -12.97 -2.01 2.39
CA PRO A 48 -13.17 -2.74 1.16
C PRO A 48 -14.35 -2.14 0.38
N LEU A 49 -14.23 -2.14 -0.95
CA LEU A 49 -15.35 -1.81 -1.82
C LEU A 49 -16.42 -2.89 -1.69
N THR A 50 -17.70 -2.50 -1.72
CA THR A 50 -18.82 -3.45 -1.67
C THR A 50 -18.62 -4.61 -2.66
N GLY A 51 -18.80 -5.83 -2.18
CA GLY A 51 -18.61 -7.05 -2.98
C GLY A 51 -17.17 -7.60 -3.01
N HIS A 52 -16.21 -6.95 -2.34
CA HIS A 52 -14.83 -7.42 -2.23
C HIS A 52 -14.52 -7.83 -0.79
N ALA A 53 -13.99 -9.04 -0.61
CA ALA A 53 -13.45 -9.51 0.65
C ALA A 53 -11.96 -9.17 0.72
N VAL A 54 -11.49 -8.77 1.91
CA VAL A 54 -10.05 -8.61 2.16
C VAL A 54 -9.43 -9.98 2.38
N ASP A 55 -8.37 -10.29 1.63
CA ASP A 55 -7.57 -11.51 1.76
C ASP A 55 -6.47 -11.32 2.80
N HIS A 56 -5.67 -10.26 2.65
CA HIS A 56 -4.59 -9.88 3.56
C HIS A 56 -4.36 -8.36 3.56
N VAL A 57 -3.56 -7.90 4.52
CA VAL A 57 -3.15 -6.50 4.65
C VAL A 57 -1.63 -6.43 4.75
N ASP A 58 -1.01 -5.60 3.92
CA ASP A 58 0.41 -5.27 4.02
C ASP A 58 0.60 -3.83 4.50
N LEU A 59 1.66 -3.62 5.28
CA LEU A 59 2.08 -2.32 5.78
C LEU A 59 3.51 -2.07 5.31
N GLU A 60 3.69 -1.12 4.40
CA GLU A 60 4.99 -0.73 3.90
C GLU A 60 5.39 0.63 4.48
N PHE A 61 6.54 0.69 5.16
CA PHE A 61 7.09 1.96 5.64
C PHE A 61 8.01 2.57 4.58
N LEU A 62 7.68 3.77 4.12
CA LEU A 62 8.47 4.55 3.19
C LEU A 62 9.14 5.72 3.90
N PRO A 63 10.39 5.54 4.41
CA PRO A 63 11.06 6.55 5.24
C PRO A 63 11.39 7.86 4.52
N LYS A 64 11.24 7.89 3.19
CA LYS A 64 11.47 9.07 2.34
C LYS A 64 10.24 9.42 1.49
N GLY A 65 9.13 8.69 1.66
CA GLY A 65 7.99 8.73 0.77
C GLY A 65 8.29 8.30 -0.67
N HIS A 66 7.39 8.66 -1.58
CA HIS A 66 7.49 8.42 -3.02
C HIS A 66 6.95 9.61 -3.82
N GLU A 67 7.12 9.61 -5.14
CA GLU A 67 6.57 10.66 -6.01
C GLU A 67 5.05 10.81 -5.79
N GLY A 68 4.58 12.03 -5.50
CA GLY A 68 3.19 12.32 -5.15
C GLY A 68 2.90 12.38 -3.65
N TYR A 69 3.76 11.81 -2.80
CA TYR A 69 3.69 11.96 -1.34
C TYR A 69 5.09 11.85 -0.68
N GLU A 70 5.82 12.95 -0.64
CA GLU A 70 7.27 12.99 -0.34
C GLU A 70 7.60 13.16 1.16
N VAL A 71 6.78 12.58 2.04
CA VAL A 71 7.01 12.57 3.50
C VAL A 71 7.13 11.15 4.01
N PRO A 72 7.78 10.88 5.16
CA PRO A 72 7.74 9.53 5.74
C PRO A 72 6.31 9.09 6.05
N HIS A 73 5.88 7.98 5.49
CA HIS A 73 4.53 7.45 5.67
C HIS A 73 4.51 5.92 5.59
N TYR A 74 3.38 5.35 6.00
CA TYR A 74 3.04 3.95 5.82
C TYR A 74 1.99 3.85 4.71
N ASP A 75 2.29 3.06 3.69
CA ASP A 75 1.27 2.60 2.75
C ASP A 75 0.63 1.35 3.33
N ILE A 76 -0.67 1.46 3.63
CA ILE A 76 -1.44 0.36 4.20
C ILE A 76 -2.38 -0.17 3.12
N HIS A 77 -2.04 -1.34 2.59
CA HIS A 77 -2.73 -1.98 1.48
C HIS A 77 -3.62 -3.10 2.00
N ALA A 78 -4.93 -3.02 1.77
CA ALA A 78 -5.84 -4.15 1.92
C ALA A 78 -6.10 -4.78 0.55
N TYR A 79 -5.60 -6.00 0.36
CA TYR A 79 -5.70 -6.73 -0.89
C TYR A 79 -6.98 -7.55 -0.96
N PHE A 80 -7.57 -7.61 -2.16
CA PHE A 80 -8.75 -8.44 -2.48
C PHE A 80 -8.38 -9.74 -3.21
N VAL A 81 -7.08 -9.99 -3.38
CA VAL A 81 -6.52 -11.17 -4.05
C VAL A 81 -5.53 -11.85 -3.12
N SER A 82 -5.26 -13.13 -3.38
CA SER A 82 -4.26 -13.88 -2.60
C SER A 82 -2.90 -13.17 -2.59
N HIS A 83 -2.17 -13.30 -1.49
CA HIS A 83 -0.80 -12.78 -1.39
C HIS A 83 0.10 -13.24 -2.55
N GLN A 84 -0.04 -14.49 -3.00
CA GLN A 84 0.69 -14.99 -4.18
C GLN A 84 0.34 -14.24 -5.48
N GLU A 85 -0.95 -13.93 -5.70
CA GLU A 85 -1.38 -13.16 -6.86
C GLU A 85 -0.88 -11.71 -6.80
N HIS A 86 -0.98 -11.07 -5.64
CA HIS A 86 -0.41 -9.74 -5.38
C HIS A 86 1.10 -9.73 -5.73
N LEU A 87 1.90 -10.62 -5.15
CA LEU A 87 3.35 -10.66 -5.37
C LEU A 87 3.71 -10.91 -6.85
N GLY A 88 2.88 -11.63 -7.59
CA GLY A 88 3.04 -11.83 -9.03
C GLY A 88 2.86 -10.55 -9.87
N ASN A 89 2.25 -9.51 -9.30
CA ASN A 89 2.06 -8.20 -9.93
C ASN A 89 3.10 -7.15 -9.48
N CYS A 90 3.92 -7.46 -8.47
CA CYS A 90 4.99 -6.59 -8.03
C CYS A 90 6.16 -6.61 -9.03
N PRO A 91 6.86 -5.47 -9.24
CA PRO A 91 8.12 -5.49 -9.96
C PRO A 91 9.05 -6.50 -9.31
N ALA A 92 9.83 -7.23 -10.11
CA ALA A 92 10.80 -8.17 -9.57
C ALA A 92 11.67 -7.44 -8.52
N PRO A 93 11.92 -8.06 -7.35
CA PRO A 93 12.76 -7.43 -6.34
C PRO A 93 14.08 -7.04 -6.97
N LYS A 94 14.55 -5.82 -6.68
CA LYS A 94 15.88 -5.39 -7.13
C LYS A 94 16.88 -6.46 -6.69
N PRO A 95 17.85 -6.85 -7.55
CA PRO A 95 18.83 -7.85 -7.17
C PRO A 95 19.46 -7.46 -5.83
N VAL A 96 19.46 -8.37 -4.87
CA VAL A 96 20.17 -8.15 -3.60
C VAL A 96 21.63 -7.89 -3.96
N PRO A 97 22.23 -6.77 -3.51
CA PRO A 97 23.63 -6.49 -3.77
C PRO A 97 24.51 -7.67 -3.34
N LYS A 98 25.46 -8.08 -4.18
CA LYS A 98 26.43 -9.13 -3.83
C LYS A 98 27.10 -8.77 -2.50
N GLY A 99 26.98 -9.67 -1.52
CA GLY A 99 27.61 -9.51 -0.19
C GLY A 99 26.69 -9.01 0.92
N MET A 100 25.41 -8.74 0.67
CA MET A 100 24.46 -8.43 1.74
C MET A 100 24.08 -9.72 2.50
N PRO A 101 24.32 -9.81 3.82
CA PRO A 101 23.95 -10.99 4.58
C PRO A 101 22.43 -11.15 4.60
N ARG A 102 21.93 -12.36 4.29
CA ARG A 102 20.55 -12.72 4.64
C ARG A 102 20.43 -12.67 6.14
N ILE A 103 19.54 -11.83 6.65
CA ILE A 103 19.09 -11.93 8.03
C ILE A 103 18.30 -13.24 8.09
N LYS A 104 18.82 -14.23 8.82
CA LYS A 104 18.05 -15.42 9.16
C LYS A 104 17.10 -14.98 10.28
N GLU A 105 15.80 -15.17 10.06
CA GLU A 105 14.81 -15.16 11.14
C GLU A 105 15.08 -16.30 12.13
#